data_AF-A0A7X8EWP0-F1
#
_entry.id   AF-A0A7X8EWP0-F1
#
_cell.length_a   1.000
_cell.length_b   1.000
_cell.length_c   1.000
_cell.angle_alpha   90.00
_cell.angle_beta   90.00
_cell.angle_gamma   90.00
#
_symmetry.space_group_name_H-M   'P 1'
#
loop_
_entity.id
_entity.type
_entity.pdbx_description
1 polymer ?
#
loop_
_entity_poly.entity_id
_entity_poly.type
_entity_poly.pdbx_seq_one_letter_code
_entity_poly.pdbx_strand_id
1 'polypeptide(L)'
;MMKRQWQTRMIAGAALITCFMAAGMAAPRINITVQAEQPKPISADMFGIFFEDINYAADGGLYAELVQNRSFEYSRGDNRNWHSLSYWSVLESRPGQVLVTIETEKPLNANNPHYAVVAVHTAGERNGLSNEGFSGIVVKGGDRYDVSLFARVFSGSPKSLLVRVETAEGEVLGQARMMGLKDEWTKHTAVIQAGADATNARLVVLVEGVGIAGLDMISLFPQKTFKNRPNGLRPDLAQTLADLKPSFIRFPGGCVAHGDGLENMYRWKE
;
A
#
# COMPACT_ATOMS: atom_id res chain seq x y z
N MET A 1 98.99 62.74 -17.58
CA MET A 1 97.73 62.00 -17.87
C MET A 1 96.75 62.17 -16.72
N MET A 2 95.44 62.05 -16.98
CA MET A 2 94.30 62.24 -16.04
C MET A 2 94.33 61.29 -14.83
N LYS A 3 93.93 61.66 -13.59
CA LYS A 3 92.66 62.18 -13.00
C LYS A 3 91.56 61.12 -12.67
N ARG A 4 91.44 60.82 -11.35
CA ARG A 4 90.25 60.75 -10.46
C ARG A 4 88.95 59.93 -10.77
N GLN A 5 88.57 59.14 -9.74
CA GLN A 5 87.23 59.01 -9.06
C GLN A 5 86.06 58.15 -9.62
N TRP A 6 85.13 57.84 -8.68
CA TRP A 6 83.74 57.30 -8.75
C TRP A 6 83.60 55.76 -8.80
N GLN A 7 83.00 55.06 -7.81
CA GLN A 7 81.63 55.02 -7.23
C GLN A 7 80.57 54.23 -8.04
N THR A 8 79.67 53.54 -7.30
CA THR A 8 78.34 52.93 -7.64
C THR A 8 78.29 51.40 -7.91
N ARG A 9 77.21 50.64 -7.60
CA ARG A 9 75.94 50.89 -6.84
C ARG A 9 75.26 49.58 -6.37
N MET A 10 74.66 49.57 -5.17
CA MET A 10 73.44 48.78 -4.77
C MET A 10 73.57 47.23 -4.75
N ILE A 11 72.72 46.42 -4.10
CA ILE A 11 71.29 46.56 -3.72
C ILE A 11 71.05 46.13 -2.26
N ALA A 12 70.15 46.85 -1.57
CA ALA A 12 69.64 46.46 -0.26
C ALA A 12 68.41 45.54 -0.40
N GLY A 13 68.45 44.35 0.22
CA GLY A 13 67.30 43.45 0.31
C GLY A 13 66.55 43.66 1.62
N ALA A 14 65.56 44.55 1.63
CA ALA A 14 64.64 44.69 2.76
C ALA A 14 63.49 43.69 2.62
N ALA A 15 63.49 42.64 3.45
CA ALA A 15 62.37 41.70 3.51
C ALA A 15 61.17 42.36 4.21
N LEU A 16 60.14 42.75 3.44
CA LEU A 16 58.85 43.11 4.01
C LEU A 16 58.19 41.85 4.59
N ILE A 17 58.12 41.77 5.92
CA ILE A 17 57.21 40.85 6.60
C ILE A 17 55.82 41.50 6.58
N THR A 18 55.04 41.25 5.52
CA THR A 18 53.63 41.60 5.48
C THR A 18 52.85 40.71 6.45
N CYS A 19 52.61 41.24 7.64
CA CYS A 19 51.78 40.58 8.65
C CYS A 19 50.32 40.54 8.16
N PHE A 20 49.91 39.40 7.60
CA PHE A 20 48.51 39.13 7.26
C PHE A 20 47.70 38.98 8.55
N MET A 21 47.20 40.10 9.08
CA MET A 21 46.14 40.07 10.07
C MET A 21 44.85 39.60 9.38
N ALA A 22 44.62 38.29 9.39
CA ALA A 22 43.31 37.72 9.15
C ALA A 22 42.40 38.17 10.31
N ALA A 23 41.71 39.30 10.12
CA ALA A 23 40.67 39.75 11.02
C ALA A 23 39.51 38.75 10.99
N GLY A 24 39.57 37.75 11.86
CA GLY A 24 38.49 36.79 12.06
C GLY A 24 37.24 37.55 12.50
N MET A 25 36.30 37.76 11.58
CA MET A 25 35.00 38.33 11.90
C MET A 25 34.29 37.36 12.85
N ALA A 26 34.29 37.69 14.14
CA ALA A 26 33.52 36.94 15.12
C ALA A 26 32.06 36.93 14.68
N ALA A 27 31.48 35.73 14.55
CA ALA A 27 30.08 35.58 14.18
C ALA A 27 29.20 36.42 15.12
N PRO A 28 28.20 37.16 14.60
CA PRO A 28 27.42 38.06 15.41
C PRO A 28 26.73 37.31 16.56
N ARG A 29 26.93 37.79 17.80
CA ARG A 29 26.24 37.23 18.97
C ARG A 29 24.75 37.53 18.88
N ILE A 30 23.95 36.49 18.62
CA ILE A 30 22.50 36.55 18.75
C ILE A 30 22.15 36.27 20.21
N ASN A 31 21.58 37.28 20.88
CA ASN A 31 21.02 37.12 22.22
C ASN A 31 19.52 36.79 22.09
N ILE A 32 19.10 35.64 22.61
CA ILE A 32 17.68 35.24 22.69
C ILE A 32 17.21 35.46 24.13
N THR A 33 16.28 36.40 24.32
CA THR A 33 15.69 36.70 25.64
C THR A 33 14.27 36.12 25.70
N VAL A 34 14.03 35.17 26.60
CA VAL A 34 12.72 34.55 26.81
C VAL A 34 11.95 35.29 27.91
N GLN A 35 10.74 35.76 27.61
CA GLN A 35 9.88 36.47 28.57
C GLN A 35 8.89 35.51 29.25
N ALA A 36 9.38 34.71 30.20
CA ALA A 36 8.56 33.70 30.89
C ALA A 36 7.34 34.28 31.64
N GLU A 37 7.45 35.52 32.13
CA GLU A 37 6.40 36.22 32.90
C GLU A 37 5.21 36.72 32.06
N GLN A 38 5.23 36.55 30.72
CA GLN A 38 4.16 36.99 29.83
C GLN A 38 3.62 35.84 28.96
N PRO A 39 3.08 34.76 29.56
CA PRO A 39 2.59 33.61 28.81
C PRO A 39 1.37 33.98 27.93
N LYS A 40 1.23 33.26 26.82
CA LYS A 40 0.03 33.24 25.98
C LYS A 40 -0.53 31.82 25.95
N PRO A 41 -1.86 31.63 25.99
CA PRO A 41 -2.45 30.31 25.84
C PRO A 41 -2.15 29.78 24.44
N ILE A 42 -1.69 28.53 24.37
CA ILE A 42 -1.56 27.78 23.12
C ILE A 42 -2.89 27.08 22.87
N SER A 43 -3.40 27.09 21.63
CA SER A 43 -4.63 26.39 21.30
C SER A 43 -4.47 24.88 21.46
N ALA A 44 -5.47 24.22 22.04
CA ALA A 44 -5.54 22.75 22.06
C ALA A 44 -5.56 22.18 20.62
N ASP A 45 -6.11 22.93 19.67
CA ASP A 45 -6.23 22.57 18.26
C ASP A 45 -4.99 22.94 17.43
N MET A 46 -3.84 23.22 18.07
CA MET A 46 -2.61 23.61 17.35
C MET A 46 -1.94 22.43 16.60
N PHE A 47 -2.08 21.20 17.09
CA PHE A 47 -1.35 20.04 16.57
C PHE A 47 -2.31 18.88 16.23
N GLY A 48 -2.48 18.64 14.94
CA GLY A 48 -3.26 17.52 14.41
C GLY A 48 -2.61 16.88 13.19
N ILE A 49 -3.29 15.90 12.62
CA ILE A 49 -2.83 15.15 11.45
C ILE A 49 -3.61 15.60 10.21
N PHE A 50 -2.93 15.64 9.08
CA PHE A 50 -3.54 15.70 7.76
C PHE A 50 -3.43 14.31 7.11
N PHE A 51 -4.52 13.81 6.53
CA PHE A 51 -4.58 12.49 5.92
C PHE A 51 -5.37 12.52 4.60
N GLU A 52 -4.70 12.07 3.55
CA GLU A 52 -5.25 11.77 2.22
C GLU A 52 -4.66 10.44 1.77
N ASP A 53 -5.34 9.68 0.89
CA ASP A 53 -4.73 8.46 0.36
C ASP A 53 -3.72 8.79 -0.75
N ILE A 54 -2.47 8.98 -0.34
CA ILE A 54 -1.34 9.23 -1.21
C ILE A 54 -0.18 8.29 -0.83
N ASN A 55 0.44 7.66 -1.82
CA ASN A 55 1.50 6.66 -1.63
C ASN A 55 1.06 5.45 -0.78
N TYR A 56 -0.16 4.94 -1.00
CA TYR A 56 -0.75 3.85 -0.19
C TYR A 56 -0.85 4.23 1.30
N ALA A 57 -1.44 5.38 1.59
CA ALA A 57 -1.63 5.85 2.96
C ALA A 57 -2.90 5.30 3.60
N ALA A 58 -3.96 5.03 2.81
CA ALA A 58 -5.15 4.31 3.24
C ALA A 58 -5.12 2.87 2.71
N ASP A 59 -5.37 2.63 1.43
CA ASP A 59 -5.28 1.28 0.84
C ASP A 59 -3.83 0.80 0.82
N GLY A 60 -3.55 -0.38 1.39
CA GLY A 60 -2.19 -0.88 1.66
C GLY A 60 -1.47 -0.23 2.86
N GLY A 61 -1.87 0.99 3.20
CA GLY A 61 -1.49 1.74 4.39
C GLY A 61 -2.45 1.49 5.54
N LEU A 62 -3.04 2.57 6.07
CA LEU A 62 -3.79 2.56 7.32
C LEU A 62 -4.99 1.59 7.34
N TYR A 63 -5.63 1.30 6.20
CA TYR A 63 -6.72 0.31 6.09
C TYR A 63 -6.13 -1.10 6.02
N ALA A 64 -6.72 -2.04 6.78
CA ALA A 64 -6.12 -3.37 6.99
C ALA A 64 -6.47 -4.44 5.93
N GLU A 65 -7.02 -4.07 4.77
CA GLU A 65 -7.16 -5.00 3.64
C GLU A 65 -5.78 -5.41 3.13
N LEU A 66 -5.59 -6.71 2.87
CA LEU A 66 -4.34 -7.27 2.39
C LEU A 66 -4.36 -7.57 0.88
N VAL A 67 -5.54 -7.56 0.24
CA VAL A 67 -5.71 -7.78 -1.20
C VAL A 67 -5.73 -6.45 -1.96
N GLN A 68 -4.76 -6.24 -2.83
CA GLN A 68 -4.74 -5.09 -3.73
C GLN A 68 -5.67 -5.33 -4.94
N ASN A 69 -6.41 -4.31 -5.41
CA ASN A 69 -7.34 -4.45 -6.54
C ASN A 69 -8.39 -5.58 -6.33
N ARG A 70 -9.00 -5.63 -5.13
CA ARG A 70 -9.88 -6.74 -4.70
C ARG A 70 -11.18 -6.94 -5.50
N SER A 71 -11.55 -5.97 -6.33
CA SER A 71 -12.76 -5.96 -7.16
C SER A 71 -12.48 -5.62 -8.62
N PHE A 72 -11.23 -5.80 -9.08
CA PHE A 72 -10.85 -5.69 -10.50
C PHE A 72 -11.11 -4.33 -11.19
N GLU A 73 -11.32 -3.26 -10.41
CA GLU A 73 -11.65 -1.91 -10.93
C GLU A 73 -10.42 -1.11 -11.40
N TYR A 74 -9.19 -1.54 -11.11
CA TYR A 74 -8.00 -0.78 -11.48
C TYR A 74 -7.92 -0.54 -12.99
N SER A 75 -7.67 0.71 -13.37
CA SER A 75 -7.76 1.19 -14.74
C SER A 75 -6.51 1.98 -15.16
N ARG A 76 -6.43 2.31 -16.45
CA ARG A 76 -5.41 3.22 -16.97
C ARG A 76 -5.56 4.68 -16.52
N GLY A 77 -6.72 5.04 -15.96
CA GLY A 77 -6.96 6.35 -15.35
C GLY A 77 -6.20 6.50 -14.03
N ASP A 78 -6.21 5.45 -13.21
CA ASP A 78 -5.52 5.42 -11.91
C ASP A 78 -3.99 5.37 -12.09
N ASN A 79 -3.53 4.56 -13.03
CA ASN A 79 -2.13 4.48 -13.44
C ASN A 79 -2.02 3.95 -14.86
N ARG A 80 -1.21 4.59 -15.73
CA ARG A 80 -1.09 4.21 -17.15
C ARG A 80 -0.73 2.74 -17.41
N ASN A 81 -0.09 2.08 -16.46
CA ASN A 81 0.30 0.67 -16.55
C ASN A 81 -0.73 -0.29 -15.93
N TRP A 82 -1.76 0.20 -15.24
CA TRP A 82 -2.77 -0.63 -14.59
C TRP A 82 -3.92 -1.02 -15.53
N HIS A 83 -4.56 -2.12 -15.16
CA HIS A 83 -5.71 -2.75 -15.81
C HIS A 83 -6.41 -3.64 -14.77
N SER A 84 -7.61 -4.14 -15.07
CA SER A 84 -8.44 -4.87 -14.12
C SER A 84 -7.79 -6.11 -13.47
N LEU A 85 -6.79 -6.72 -14.13
CA LEU A 85 -5.99 -7.84 -13.60
C LEU A 85 -4.63 -7.42 -12.99
N SER A 86 -4.35 -6.13 -12.83
CA SER A 86 -3.13 -5.69 -12.12
C SER A 86 -3.13 -6.23 -10.69
N TYR A 87 -1.95 -6.65 -10.22
CA TYR A 87 -1.72 -7.36 -8.95
C TYR A 87 -2.32 -8.77 -8.85
N TRP A 88 -3.02 -9.23 -9.90
CA TRP A 88 -3.51 -10.60 -10.03
C TRP A 88 -2.67 -11.40 -11.04
N SER A 89 -2.32 -12.63 -10.69
CA SER A 89 -1.70 -13.60 -11.60
C SER A 89 -2.60 -14.82 -11.78
N VAL A 90 -2.68 -15.33 -13.01
CA VAL A 90 -3.35 -16.60 -13.31
C VAL A 90 -2.46 -17.74 -12.85
N LEU A 91 -3.04 -18.68 -12.11
CA LEU A 91 -2.40 -19.92 -11.72
C LEU A 91 -3.01 -21.09 -12.51
N GLU A 92 -2.16 -21.94 -13.06
CA GLU A 92 -2.59 -23.17 -13.74
C GLU A 92 -1.62 -24.32 -13.47
N SER A 93 -2.14 -25.54 -13.42
CA SER A 93 -1.36 -26.75 -13.14
C SER A 93 -0.64 -27.27 -14.38
N ARG A 94 -1.13 -26.91 -15.57
CA ARG A 94 -0.50 -27.13 -16.89
C ARG A 94 -0.92 -25.97 -17.81
N PRO A 95 -0.08 -25.57 -18.80
CA PRO A 95 -0.41 -24.49 -19.72
C PRO A 95 -1.75 -24.70 -20.46
N GLY A 96 -2.56 -23.64 -20.53
CA GLY A 96 -3.86 -23.62 -21.21
C GLY A 96 -5.00 -24.29 -20.44
N GLN A 97 -4.85 -24.56 -19.13
CA GLN A 97 -5.94 -25.15 -18.33
C GLN A 97 -6.93 -24.12 -17.79
N VAL A 98 -6.49 -22.88 -17.61
CA VAL A 98 -7.27 -21.79 -17.03
C VAL A 98 -7.31 -20.61 -18.00
N LEU A 99 -8.52 -20.20 -18.37
CA LEU A 99 -8.77 -18.92 -19.02
C LEU A 99 -9.36 -17.96 -17.98
N VAL A 100 -8.84 -16.74 -17.94
CA VAL A 100 -9.40 -15.66 -17.12
C VAL A 100 -9.79 -14.50 -18.01
N THR A 101 -11.03 -14.06 -17.91
CA THR A 101 -11.51 -12.79 -18.48
C THR A 101 -12.01 -11.89 -17.35
N ILE A 102 -12.16 -10.60 -17.65
CA ILE A 102 -12.87 -9.65 -16.79
C ILE A 102 -14.14 -9.28 -17.52
N GLU A 103 -15.27 -9.44 -16.84
CA GLU A 103 -16.61 -9.20 -17.39
C GLU A 103 -17.33 -8.13 -16.58
N THR A 104 -18.36 -7.53 -17.19
CA THR A 104 -19.25 -6.53 -16.56
C THR A 104 -20.74 -6.84 -16.74
N GLU A 105 -21.09 -7.96 -17.38
CA GLU A 105 -22.50 -8.35 -17.56
C GLU A 105 -23.11 -8.91 -16.27
N LYS A 106 -24.21 -8.31 -15.79
CA LYS A 106 -24.92 -8.73 -14.55
C LYS A 106 -23.94 -8.82 -13.36
N PRO A 107 -23.26 -7.71 -13.03
CA PRO A 107 -22.22 -7.67 -12.00
C PRO A 107 -22.83 -7.85 -10.60
N LEU A 108 -21.96 -7.99 -9.60
CA LEU A 108 -22.39 -8.03 -8.20
C LEU A 108 -23.13 -6.75 -7.79
N ASN A 109 -22.62 -5.59 -8.23
CA ASN A 109 -23.20 -4.28 -7.99
C ASN A 109 -22.84 -3.31 -9.13
N ALA A 110 -23.48 -2.15 -9.19
CA ALA A 110 -23.29 -1.20 -10.30
C ALA A 110 -22.13 -0.21 -10.11
N ASN A 111 -21.60 -0.06 -8.89
CA ASN A 111 -20.51 0.87 -8.58
C ASN A 111 -19.14 0.23 -8.83
N ASN A 112 -19.03 -1.08 -8.59
CA ASN A 112 -17.89 -1.92 -8.96
C ASN A 112 -18.40 -3.00 -9.94
N PRO A 113 -18.51 -2.68 -11.25
CA PRO A 113 -19.07 -3.59 -12.23
C PRO A 113 -18.12 -4.69 -12.70
N HIS A 114 -16.81 -4.60 -12.46
CA HIS A 114 -15.84 -5.57 -12.96
C HIS A 114 -15.73 -6.80 -12.05
N TYR A 115 -15.68 -7.99 -12.64
CA TYR A 115 -15.40 -9.22 -11.92
C TYR A 115 -14.59 -10.20 -12.77
N ALA A 116 -13.80 -11.07 -12.13
CA ALA A 116 -13.00 -12.06 -12.84
C ALA A 116 -13.81 -13.33 -13.11
N VAL A 117 -13.87 -13.75 -14.37
CA VAL A 117 -14.39 -15.06 -14.77
C VAL A 117 -13.24 -16.03 -14.93
N VAL A 118 -13.19 -17.04 -14.07
CA VAL A 118 -12.19 -18.11 -14.10
C VAL A 118 -12.83 -19.36 -14.71
N ALA A 119 -12.42 -19.69 -15.93
CA ALA A 119 -12.83 -20.90 -16.65
C ALA A 119 -11.76 -21.98 -16.52
N VAL A 120 -12.09 -23.08 -15.82
CA VAL A 120 -11.23 -24.25 -15.66
C VAL A 120 -11.77 -25.41 -16.48
N HIS A 121 -11.08 -25.73 -17.58
CA HIS A 121 -11.51 -26.77 -18.53
C HIS A 121 -11.00 -28.18 -18.16
N THR A 122 -9.93 -28.27 -17.38
CA THR A 122 -9.38 -29.54 -16.88
C THR A 122 -9.03 -29.36 -15.41
N ALA A 123 -9.41 -30.33 -14.57
CA ALA A 123 -9.10 -30.27 -13.15
C ALA A 123 -7.59 -30.27 -12.90
N GLY A 124 -7.15 -29.49 -11.90
CA GLY A 124 -5.77 -29.37 -11.48
C GLY A 124 -5.68 -28.82 -10.07
N GLU A 125 -4.54 -29.01 -9.42
CA GLU A 125 -4.31 -28.67 -8.00
C GLU A 125 -4.05 -27.17 -7.76
N ARG A 126 -3.76 -26.42 -8.82
CA ARG A 126 -3.37 -25.00 -8.76
C ARG A 126 -4.08 -24.13 -9.81
N ASN A 127 -5.31 -24.46 -10.16
CA ASN A 127 -6.07 -23.74 -11.19
C ASN A 127 -6.87 -22.58 -10.56
N GLY A 128 -6.55 -21.33 -10.89
CA GLY A 128 -7.22 -20.16 -10.32
C GLY A 128 -6.42 -18.85 -10.43
N LEU A 129 -6.43 -18.08 -9.34
CA LEU A 129 -5.84 -16.74 -9.25
C LEU A 129 -4.96 -16.59 -8.00
N SER A 130 -3.97 -15.69 -8.06
CA SER A 130 -3.23 -15.21 -6.89
C SER A 130 -3.10 -13.70 -6.86
N ASN A 131 -3.12 -13.11 -5.66
CA ASN A 131 -2.89 -11.69 -5.43
C ASN A 131 -1.70 -11.49 -4.49
N GLU A 132 -0.74 -10.68 -4.89
CA GLU A 132 0.47 -10.40 -4.10
C GLU A 132 0.27 -9.36 -2.98
N GLY A 133 -0.93 -8.78 -2.88
CA GLY A 133 -1.21 -7.68 -1.98
C GLY A 133 -0.39 -6.42 -2.32
N PHE A 134 -0.22 -5.55 -1.34
CA PHE A 134 0.50 -4.29 -1.52
C PHE A 134 2.02 -4.49 -1.40
N SER A 135 2.62 -5.07 -2.45
CA SER A 135 4.05 -5.49 -2.49
C SER A 135 4.42 -6.60 -1.48
N GLY A 136 3.54 -7.58 -1.31
CA GLY A 136 3.70 -8.71 -0.39
C GLY A 136 2.78 -8.63 0.82
N ILE A 137 2.24 -9.78 1.24
CA ILE A 137 1.40 -9.89 2.43
C ILE A 137 2.25 -10.31 3.64
N VAL A 138 2.22 -9.52 4.71
CA VAL A 138 2.84 -9.89 5.99
C VAL A 138 1.88 -10.75 6.82
N VAL A 139 2.34 -11.94 7.18
CA VAL A 139 1.58 -12.97 7.90
C VAL A 139 2.26 -13.25 9.23
N LYS A 140 1.47 -13.48 10.29
CA LYS A 140 1.95 -13.87 11.62
C LYS A 140 1.45 -15.25 12.01
N GLY A 141 2.37 -16.11 12.45
CA GLY A 141 2.05 -17.45 12.92
C GLY A 141 1.11 -17.44 14.12
N GLY A 142 0.08 -18.28 14.08
CA GLY A 142 -1.00 -18.32 15.06
C GLY A 142 -2.15 -17.34 14.79
N ASP A 143 -1.95 -16.29 13.99
CA ASP A 143 -2.97 -15.27 13.75
C ASP A 143 -4.05 -15.74 12.77
N ARG A 144 -5.22 -15.11 12.90
CA ARG A 144 -6.44 -15.44 12.16
C ARG A 144 -6.81 -14.31 11.23
N TYR A 145 -7.17 -14.69 10.01
CA TYR A 145 -7.51 -13.81 8.91
C TYR A 145 -8.90 -14.20 8.42
N ASP A 146 -9.84 -13.27 8.47
CA ASP A 146 -11.15 -13.41 7.86
C ASP A 146 -10.98 -13.30 6.34
N VAL A 147 -11.46 -14.29 5.61
CA VAL A 147 -11.42 -14.30 4.15
C VAL A 147 -12.85 -14.31 3.61
N SER A 148 -13.14 -13.44 2.65
CA SER A 148 -14.44 -13.42 1.98
C SER A 148 -14.34 -13.08 0.51
N LEU A 149 -15.26 -13.60 -0.28
CA LEU A 149 -15.42 -13.27 -1.69
C LEU A 149 -16.89 -13.47 -2.07
N PHE A 150 -17.30 -12.90 -3.19
CA PHE A 150 -18.52 -13.29 -3.88
C PHE A 150 -18.17 -14.24 -5.02
N ALA A 151 -18.95 -15.30 -5.16
CA ALA A 151 -18.80 -16.28 -6.23
C ALA A 151 -20.12 -16.49 -6.97
N ARG A 152 -20.00 -16.84 -8.26
CA ARG A 152 -21.13 -17.21 -9.12
C ARG A 152 -20.69 -18.22 -10.17
N VAL A 153 -21.36 -19.37 -10.26
CA VAL A 153 -21.10 -20.42 -11.26
C VAL A 153 -21.87 -20.08 -12.54
N PHE A 154 -21.16 -19.96 -13.66
CA PHE A 154 -21.76 -19.76 -14.98
C PHE A 154 -22.01 -21.09 -15.70
N SER A 155 -21.14 -22.08 -15.51
CA SER A 155 -21.32 -23.43 -16.06
C SER A 155 -20.44 -24.47 -15.36
N GLY A 156 -20.74 -25.75 -15.61
CA GLY A 156 -20.05 -26.87 -14.98
C GLY A 156 -20.49 -27.09 -13.54
N SER A 157 -19.61 -27.69 -12.74
CA SER A 157 -19.87 -27.96 -11.31
C SER A 157 -18.56 -27.95 -10.53
N PRO A 158 -17.95 -26.76 -10.34
CA PRO A 158 -16.81 -26.63 -9.44
C PRO A 158 -17.23 -27.06 -8.03
N LYS A 159 -16.43 -27.92 -7.40
CA LYS A 159 -16.75 -28.53 -6.10
C LYS A 159 -16.70 -27.50 -4.97
N SER A 160 -15.72 -26.61 -5.07
CA SER A 160 -15.38 -25.63 -4.04
C SER A 160 -14.38 -24.60 -4.56
N LEU A 161 -14.24 -23.51 -3.81
CA LEU A 161 -13.08 -22.62 -3.91
C LEU A 161 -12.14 -22.93 -2.74
N LEU A 162 -10.89 -23.30 -3.03
CA LEU A 162 -9.84 -23.42 -2.02
C LEU A 162 -9.11 -22.09 -1.95
N VAL A 163 -9.23 -21.40 -0.82
CA VAL A 163 -8.55 -20.13 -0.57
C VAL A 163 -7.43 -20.35 0.42
N ARG A 164 -6.21 -19.90 0.09
CA ARG A 164 -5.03 -20.08 0.93
C ARG A 164 -4.10 -18.89 0.90
N VAL A 165 -3.32 -18.76 1.96
CA VAL A 165 -2.19 -17.85 2.03
C VAL A 165 -0.93 -18.70 1.96
N GLU A 166 0.00 -18.32 1.07
CA GLU A 166 1.23 -19.06 0.81
C GLU A 166 2.43 -18.12 0.63
N THR A 167 3.64 -18.61 0.84
CA THR A 167 4.87 -17.86 0.55
C THR A 167 5.05 -17.64 -0.96
N ALA A 168 6.00 -16.78 -1.35
CA ALA A 168 6.37 -16.59 -2.75
C ALA A 168 6.77 -17.91 -3.45
N GLU A 169 7.43 -18.81 -2.72
CA GLU A 169 7.85 -20.16 -3.14
C GLU A 169 6.67 -21.15 -3.21
N GLY A 170 5.53 -20.80 -2.62
CA GLY A 170 4.30 -21.59 -2.64
C GLY A 170 4.11 -22.53 -1.44
N GLU A 171 4.86 -22.34 -0.35
CA GLU A 171 4.60 -23.06 0.91
C GLU A 171 3.30 -22.55 1.54
N VAL A 172 2.38 -23.45 1.90
CA VAL A 172 1.06 -23.07 2.40
C VAL A 172 1.13 -22.69 3.88
N LEU A 173 0.89 -21.42 4.18
CA LEU A 173 0.86 -20.87 5.55
C LEU A 173 -0.48 -21.13 6.24
N GLY A 174 -1.58 -21.18 5.48
CA GLY A 174 -2.91 -21.49 5.98
C GLY A 174 -3.95 -21.51 4.87
N GLN A 175 -5.05 -22.26 5.04
CA GLN A 175 -6.07 -22.41 4.00
C GLN A 175 -7.48 -22.67 4.56
N ALA A 176 -8.49 -22.34 3.78
CA ALA A 176 -9.89 -22.63 4.02
C ALA A 176 -10.60 -22.97 2.71
N ARG A 177 -11.64 -23.83 2.77
CA ARG A 177 -12.41 -24.28 1.61
C ARG A 177 -13.84 -23.75 1.68
N MET A 178 -14.28 -23.07 0.62
CA MET A 178 -15.63 -22.53 0.47
C MET A 178 -16.46 -23.49 -0.38
N MET A 179 -17.51 -24.03 0.22
CA MET A 179 -18.44 -25.00 -0.39
C MET A 179 -19.76 -24.32 -0.78
N GLY A 180 -20.60 -25.03 -1.53
CA GLY A 180 -21.98 -24.60 -1.81
C GLY A 180 -22.07 -23.44 -2.80
N LEU A 181 -21.23 -23.45 -3.83
CA LEU A 181 -21.25 -22.49 -4.93
C LEU A 181 -22.58 -22.56 -5.68
N LYS A 182 -23.11 -21.41 -6.11
CA LYS A 182 -24.40 -21.27 -6.80
C LYS A 182 -24.27 -20.51 -8.12
N ASP A 183 -25.32 -20.55 -8.94
CA ASP A 183 -25.48 -19.77 -10.19
C ASP A 183 -25.92 -18.30 -9.97
N GLU A 184 -26.18 -17.92 -8.72
CA GLU A 184 -26.39 -16.54 -8.24
C GLU A 184 -25.19 -16.03 -7.44
N TRP A 185 -24.93 -14.72 -7.49
CA TRP A 185 -23.86 -14.07 -6.71
C TRP A 185 -24.06 -14.30 -5.21
N THR A 186 -23.19 -15.12 -4.62
CA THR A 186 -23.28 -15.52 -3.21
C THR A 186 -22.00 -15.13 -2.47
N LYS A 187 -22.13 -14.47 -1.31
CA LYS A 187 -20.98 -14.20 -0.44
C LYS A 187 -20.57 -15.48 0.29
N HIS A 188 -19.32 -15.88 0.11
CA HIS A 188 -18.68 -16.93 0.89
C HIS A 188 -17.71 -16.30 1.89
N THR A 189 -17.65 -16.86 3.10
CA THR A 189 -16.74 -16.45 4.16
C THR A 189 -16.07 -17.66 4.78
N ALA A 190 -14.84 -17.49 5.24
CA ALA A 190 -14.13 -18.46 6.07
C ALA A 190 -13.10 -17.73 6.94
N VAL A 191 -12.39 -18.49 7.78
CA VAL A 191 -11.24 -17.98 8.53
C VAL A 191 -10.03 -18.85 8.21
N ILE A 192 -8.93 -18.21 7.84
CA ILE A 192 -7.62 -18.84 7.70
C ILE A 192 -6.83 -18.57 8.97
N GLN A 193 -6.30 -19.61 9.61
CA GLN A 193 -5.28 -19.46 10.64
C GLN A 193 -3.92 -19.75 10.03
N ALA A 194 -2.96 -18.85 10.22
CA ALA A 194 -1.60 -19.03 9.73
C ALA A 194 -0.79 -19.92 10.68
N GLY A 195 -0.02 -20.87 10.13
CA GLY A 195 0.88 -21.74 10.88
C GLY A 195 2.27 -21.15 11.15
N ALA A 196 2.70 -20.16 10.36
CA ALA A 196 4.03 -19.57 10.46
C ALA A 196 4.02 -18.07 10.08
N ASP A 197 5.09 -17.36 10.46
CA ASP A 197 5.37 -16.00 10.01
C ASP A 197 5.83 -15.97 8.55
N ALA A 198 5.44 -14.95 7.80
CA ALA A 198 6.01 -14.61 6.51
C ALA A 198 5.99 -13.09 6.28
N THR A 199 7.00 -12.56 5.60
CA THR A 199 7.07 -11.14 5.23
C THR A 199 6.69 -10.86 3.77
N ASN A 200 6.57 -11.91 2.96
CA ASN A 200 6.21 -11.84 1.54
C ASN A 200 5.36 -13.07 1.15
N ALA A 201 4.13 -13.10 1.65
CA ALA A 201 3.12 -14.07 1.24
C ALA A 201 2.20 -13.50 0.15
N ARG A 202 1.40 -14.36 -0.47
CA ARG A 202 0.33 -14.00 -1.41
C ARG A 202 -0.97 -14.73 -1.05
N LEU A 203 -2.10 -14.13 -1.40
CA LEU A 203 -3.39 -14.80 -1.41
C LEU A 203 -3.51 -15.66 -2.67
N VAL A 204 -4.12 -16.83 -2.55
CA VAL A 204 -4.40 -17.74 -3.66
C VAL A 204 -5.84 -18.24 -3.57
N VAL A 205 -6.60 -18.12 -4.65
CA VAL A 205 -7.99 -18.60 -4.80
C VAL A 205 -8.03 -19.61 -5.94
N LEU A 206 -8.32 -20.87 -5.63
CA LEU A 206 -8.31 -21.99 -6.58
C LEU A 206 -9.71 -22.55 -6.79
N VAL A 207 -10.05 -22.84 -8.05
CA VAL A 207 -11.31 -23.48 -8.43
C VAL A 207 -11.08 -25.00 -8.48
N GLU A 208 -11.70 -25.73 -7.55
CA GLU A 208 -11.52 -27.18 -7.47
C GLU A 208 -12.52 -27.93 -8.35
N GLY A 209 -12.03 -28.49 -9.46
CA GLY A 209 -12.84 -29.26 -10.40
C GLY A 209 -12.81 -28.66 -11.81
N VAL A 210 -13.96 -28.71 -12.50
CA VAL A 210 -14.15 -28.20 -13.86
C VAL A 210 -15.43 -27.37 -13.89
N GLY A 211 -15.34 -26.19 -14.50
CA GLY A 211 -16.44 -25.23 -14.60
C GLY A 211 -15.95 -23.80 -14.79
N ILE A 212 -16.91 -22.89 -14.90
CA ILE A 212 -16.67 -21.46 -15.08
C ILE A 212 -17.30 -20.72 -13.90
N ALA A 213 -16.50 -19.93 -13.17
CA ALA A 213 -16.95 -19.19 -12.01
C ALA A 213 -16.52 -17.72 -12.07
N GLY A 214 -17.46 -16.81 -11.84
CA GLY A 214 -17.19 -15.41 -11.51
C GLY A 214 -16.75 -15.28 -10.06
N LEU A 215 -15.75 -14.44 -9.82
CA LEU A 215 -15.19 -14.09 -8.51
C LEU A 215 -15.10 -12.57 -8.39
N ASP A 216 -15.54 -12.02 -7.27
CA ASP A 216 -15.53 -10.57 -6.98
C ASP A 216 -15.37 -10.28 -5.49
N MET A 217 -14.96 -9.05 -5.14
CA MET A 217 -14.82 -8.51 -3.80
C MET A 217 -14.00 -9.43 -2.86
N ILE A 218 -12.85 -9.90 -3.37
CA ILE A 218 -11.99 -10.89 -2.71
C ILE A 218 -11.15 -10.21 -1.64
N SER A 219 -11.49 -10.43 -0.37
CA SER A 219 -10.88 -9.78 0.79
C SER A 219 -10.14 -10.77 1.69
N LEU A 220 -8.97 -10.38 2.19
CA LEU A 220 -8.23 -11.06 3.25
C LEU A 220 -7.93 -10.05 4.35
N PHE A 221 -8.63 -10.14 5.47
CA PHE A 221 -8.60 -9.15 6.54
C PHE A 221 -8.07 -9.75 7.85
N PRO A 222 -7.09 -9.14 8.54
CA PRO A 222 -6.64 -9.62 9.83
C PRO A 222 -7.73 -9.42 10.89
N GLN A 223 -7.99 -10.43 11.74
CA GLN A 223 -8.91 -10.25 12.88
C GLN A 223 -8.36 -9.26 13.92
N LYS A 224 -7.03 -9.12 14.00
CA LYS A 224 -6.35 -8.13 14.84
C LYS A 224 -6.24 -6.79 14.12
N THR A 225 -7.26 -5.96 14.28
CA THR A 225 -7.26 -4.56 13.83
C THR A 225 -7.10 -3.60 15.01
N PHE A 226 -6.77 -2.35 14.72
CA PHE A 226 -6.72 -1.30 15.73
C PHE A 226 -8.07 -1.19 16.46
N LYS A 227 -8.04 -1.33 17.80
CA LYS A 227 -9.23 -1.37 18.67
C LYS A 227 -10.27 -2.44 18.26
N ASN A 228 -9.83 -3.53 17.64
CA ASN A 228 -10.66 -4.67 17.21
C ASN A 228 -11.89 -4.25 16.39
N ARG A 229 -11.74 -3.25 15.51
CA ARG A 229 -12.81 -2.78 14.63
C ARG A 229 -12.95 -3.69 13.39
N PRO A 230 -14.14 -4.22 13.08
CA PRO A 230 -14.37 -4.88 11.79
C PRO A 230 -14.18 -3.86 10.66
N ASN A 231 -13.63 -4.29 9.53
CA ASN A 231 -13.22 -3.39 8.43
C ASN A 231 -12.30 -2.24 8.91
N GLY A 232 -11.48 -2.52 9.92
CA GLY A 232 -10.72 -1.54 10.68
C GLY A 232 -9.34 -1.21 10.10
N LEU A 233 -8.53 -0.58 10.96
CA LEU A 233 -7.21 -0.06 10.60
C LEU A 233 -6.09 -1.01 11.05
N ARG A 234 -4.93 -0.93 10.40
CA ARG A 234 -3.72 -1.65 10.79
C ARG A 234 -3.26 -1.20 12.19
N PRO A 235 -3.03 -2.14 13.15
CA PRO A 235 -2.68 -1.78 14.53
C PRO A 235 -1.39 -0.96 14.66
N ASP A 236 -0.34 -1.31 13.91
CA ASP A 236 0.99 -0.66 13.94
C ASP A 236 0.92 0.80 13.51
N LEU A 237 0.31 1.07 12.36
CA LEU A 237 0.16 2.42 11.83
C LEU A 237 -0.81 3.25 12.67
N ALA A 238 -1.99 2.71 12.99
CA ALA A 238 -3.00 3.45 13.75
C ALA A 238 -2.59 3.75 15.19
N GLN A 239 -1.83 2.86 15.85
CA GLN A 239 -1.25 3.13 17.16
C GLN A 239 -0.19 4.24 17.07
N THR A 240 0.69 4.19 16.07
CA THR A 240 1.69 5.25 15.83
C THR A 240 1.03 6.63 15.68
N LEU A 241 -0.06 6.73 14.89
CA LEU A 241 -0.82 7.99 14.74
C LEU A 241 -1.53 8.41 16.05
N ALA A 242 -2.01 7.45 16.85
CA ALA A 242 -2.64 7.74 18.14
C ALA A 242 -1.62 8.22 19.19
N ASP A 243 -0.39 7.71 19.17
CA ASP A 243 0.67 8.07 20.11
C ASP A 243 1.23 9.48 19.88
N LEU A 244 1.03 10.05 18.68
CA LEU A 244 1.23 11.49 18.41
C LEU A 244 0.26 12.39 19.21
N LYS A 245 -0.82 11.82 19.76
CA LYS A 245 -1.90 12.52 20.51
C LYS A 245 -2.45 13.76 19.77
N PRO A 246 -2.83 13.63 18.48
CA PRO A 246 -3.38 14.74 17.72
C PRO A 246 -4.72 15.20 18.31
N SER A 247 -4.98 16.51 18.32
CA SER A 247 -6.31 17.04 18.68
C SER A 247 -7.33 16.91 17.55
N PHE A 248 -6.88 16.84 16.30
CA PHE A 248 -7.74 16.65 15.13
C PHE A 248 -7.09 15.80 14.04
N ILE A 249 -7.94 15.26 13.13
CA ILE A 249 -7.52 14.68 11.86
C ILE A 249 -8.29 15.40 10.74
N ARG A 250 -7.59 15.98 9.76
CA ARG A 250 -8.16 16.55 8.54
C ARG A 250 -8.20 15.47 7.46
N PHE A 251 -9.40 15.08 7.04
CA PHE A 251 -9.73 14.02 6.08
C PHE A 251 -11.00 14.44 5.29
N PRO A 252 -11.24 13.98 4.05
CA PRO A 252 -10.36 13.25 3.11
C PRO A 252 -9.50 14.21 2.27
N GLY A 253 -9.28 15.42 2.79
CA GLY A 253 -8.76 16.58 2.05
C GLY A 253 -7.40 16.34 1.42
N GLY A 254 -7.04 17.17 0.44
CA GLY A 254 -5.84 16.99 -0.37
C GLY A 254 -6.20 17.12 -1.84
N CYS A 255 -5.50 16.40 -2.72
CA CYS A 255 -5.93 16.22 -4.10
C CYS A 255 -7.09 15.22 -4.19
N VAL A 256 -7.09 14.18 -3.35
CA VAL A 256 -8.12 13.11 -3.33
C VAL A 256 -9.55 13.66 -3.14
N ALA A 257 -9.72 14.67 -2.28
CA ALA A 257 -11.05 15.28 -2.07
C ALA A 257 -11.61 16.05 -3.28
N HIS A 258 -10.76 16.46 -4.23
CA HIS A 258 -11.18 17.16 -5.45
C HIS A 258 -11.32 16.22 -6.64
N GLY A 259 -10.49 15.16 -6.72
CA GLY A 259 -10.37 14.29 -7.88
C GLY A 259 -9.76 15.00 -9.11
N ASP A 260 -9.71 14.30 -10.24
CA ASP A 260 -9.31 14.86 -11.55
C ASP A 260 -10.51 15.41 -12.35
N GLY A 261 -11.73 15.34 -11.79
CA GLY A 261 -12.98 15.74 -12.43
C GLY A 261 -14.20 15.54 -11.54
N LEU A 262 -15.37 16.02 -11.97
CA LEU A 262 -16.63 15.89 -11.20
C LEU A 262 -17.06 14.42 -11.03
N GLU A 263 -16.69 13.59 -11.99
CA GLU A 263 -16.86 12.15 -12.07
C GLU A 263 -15.93 11.37 -11.13
N ASN A 264 -14.81 11.98 -10.69
CA ASN A 264 -13.76 11.34 -9.89
C ASN A 264 -13.59 11.97 -8.48
N MET A 265 -14.30 13.04 -8.18
CA MET A 265 -14.31 13.68 -6.86
C MET A 265 -14.84 12.73 -5.75
N TYR A 266 -14.22 12.75 -4.57
CA TYR A 266 -14.63 11.97 -3.39
C TYR A 266 -16.12 12.18 -3.02
N ARG A 267 -16.84 11.06 -2.84
CA ARG A 267 -18.28 11.04 -2.56
C ARG A 267 -18.57 10.22 -1.31
N TRP A 268 -18.87 10.88 -0.19
CA TRP A 268 -19.04 10.22 1.12
C TRP A 268 -20.15 9.14 1.24
N LYS A 269 -21.02 9.01 0.22
CA LYS A 269 -22.09 8.01 0.16
C LYS A 269 -21.70 6.74 -0.61
N GLU A 270 -20.58 6.79 -1.31
CA GLU A 270 -19.98 5.70 -2.09
C GLU A 270 -18.85 5.08 -1.24
#